data_AF-A0A916QFQ4-F1
#
_entry.id   AF-A0A916QFQ4-F1
#
_cell.length_a   1.000
_cell.length_b   1.000
_cell.length_c   1.000
_cell.angle_alpha   90.00
_cell.angle_beta   90.00
_cell.angle_gamma   90.00
#
_symmetry.space_group_name_H-M   'P 1'
#
loop_
_entity.id
_entity.type
_entity.pdbx_description
1 polymer ?
#
loop_
_entity_poly.entity_id
_entity_poly.type
_entity_poly.pdbx_seq_one_letter_code
_entity_poly.pdbx_strand_id
1 'polypeptide(L)'
;MKLLKGKLFGWILLQGLLLLVDIAAIVYIVSNFSELVQTDQLDGWMFRWLLLTVAWIFGTYKVYEWYKQGKFHEPQDNDKQ
;
A
#
# COMPACT_ATOMS: atom_id res chain seq x y z
N MET A 1 -14.72 -22.60 1.88
CA MET A 1 -14.05 -21.40 2.44
C MET A 1 -12.65 -21.16 1.84
N LYS A 2 -12.47 -20.54 0.64
CA LYS A 2 -11.11 -20.15 0.20
C LYS A 2 -10.96 -18.83 -0.58
N LEU A 3 -12.04 -18.17 -1.02
CA LEU A 3 -11.91 -17.07 -2.00
C LEU A 3 -11.78 -15.65 -1.42
N LEU A 4 -12.29 -15.37 -0.20
CA LEU A 4 -12.21 -14.04 0.41
C LEU A 4 -10.89 -13.79 1.18
N LYS A 5 -10.35 -14.82 1.84
CA LYS A 5 -9.07 -14.72 2.57
C LYS A 5 -7.88 -14.52 1.62
N GLY A 6 -7.90 -15.17 0.45
CA GLY A 6 -6.85 -15.00 -0.57
C GLY A 6 -6.79 -13.58 -1.14
N LYS A 7 -7.95 -12.93 -1.35
CA LYS A 7 -8.01 -11.53 -1.81
C LYS A 7 -7.41 -10.57 -0.78
N LEU A 8 -7.74 -10.73 0.51
CA LEU A 8 -7.16 -9.89 1.57
C LEU A 8 -5.64 -10.07 1.65
N PHE A 9 -5.18 -11.32 1.61
CA PHE A 9 -3.75 -11.63 1.64
C PHE A 9 -3.01 -11.01 0.45
N GLY A 10 -3.60 -11.09 -0.75
CA GLY A 10 -3.06 -10.42 -1.94
C GLY A 10 -2.98 -8.89 -1.78
N TRP A 11 -3.99 -8.27 -1.18
CA TRP A 11 -3.97 -6.82 -0.89
C TRP A 11 -2.90 -6.44 0.14
N ILE A 12 -2.76 -7.20 1.21
CA ILE A 12 -1.72 -6.97 2.23
C ILE A 12 -0.32 -7.12 1.62
N LEU A 13 -0.11 -8.16 0.81
CA LEU A 13 1.17 -8.37 0.12
C LEU A 13 1.49 -7.21 -0.84
N LEU A 14 0.49 -6.73 -1.60
CA LEU A 14 0.64 -5.58 -2.48
C LEU A 14 0.99 -4.31 -1.70
N GLN A 15 0.34 -4.06 -0.56
CA GLN A 15 0.67 -2.91 0.30
C GLN A 15 2.08 -3.01 0.89
N GLY A 16 2.52 -4.22 1.25
CA GLY A 16 3.89 -4.48 1.69
C GLY A 16 4.92 -4.20 0.60
N LEU A 17 4.64 -4.62 -0.64
CA LEU A 17 5.51 -4.33 -1.79
C LEU A 17 5.54 -2.84 -2.10
N LEU A 18 4.40 -2.16 -2.04
CA LEU A 18 4.32 -0.71 -2.25
C LEU A 18 5.11 0.06 -1.18
N LEU A 19 5.07 -0.38 0.09
CA LEU A 19 5.89 0.17 1.16
C LEU A 19 7.39 0.03 0.87
N LEU A 20 7.82 -1.14 0.38
CA LEU A 20 9.22 -1.36 0.02
C LEU A 20 9.67 -0.44 -1.12
N VAL A 21 8.80 -0.21 -2.10
CA VAL A 21 9.07 0.74 -3.20
C VAL A 21 9.13 2.17 -2.68
N ASP A 22 8.25 2.57 -1.76
CA ASP A 22 8.26 3.90 -1.14
C ASP A 22 9.56 4.14 -0.35
N ILE A 23 9.98 3.15 0.44
CA ILE A 23 11.26 3.18 1.18
C ILE A 23 12.44 3.22 0.20
N ALA A 24 12.43 2.45 -0.87
CA ALA A 24 13.50 2.49 -1.87
C ALA A 24 13.58 3.87 -2.56
N ALA A 25 12.43 4.50 -2.84
CA ALA A 25 12.37 5.83 -3.43
C ALA A 25 12.98 6.89 -2.52
N ILE A 26 12.64 6.90 -1.22
CA ILE A 26 13.24 7.87 -0.28
C ILE A 26 14.74 7.61 -0.07
N VAL A 27 15.17 6.35 -0.01
CA VAL A 27 16.60 6.01 0.07
C VAL A 27 17.33 6.52 -1.18
N TYR A 28 16.78 6.32 -2.38
CA TYR A 28 17.35 6.83 -3.62
C TYR A 28 17.49 8.36 -3.60
N ILE A 29 16.45 9.08 -3.16
CA ILE A 29 16.47 10.55 -3.07
C ILE A 29 17.57 11.01 -2.12
N VAL A 30 17.68 10.40 -0.94
CA VAL A 30 18.69 10.77 0.06
C VAL A 30 20.11 10.44 -0.44
N SER A 31 20.31 9.26 -1.03
CA SER A 31 21.62 8.84 -1.53
C SER A 31 22.11 9.66 -2.73
N ASN A 32 21.21 10.17 -3.56
CA ASN A 32 21.56 10.93 -4.77
C ASN A 32 21.18 12.42 -4.67
N PHE A 33 20.98 12.93 -3.44
CA PHE A 33 20.47 14.28 -3.21
C PHE A 33 21.26 15.36 -3.98
N SER A 34 22.60 15.30 -3.93
CA SER A 34 23.44 16.30 -4.60
C SER A 34 23.26 16.27 -6.13
N GLU A 35 23.15 15.09 -6.73
CA GLU A 35 22.95 14.93 -8.18
C GLU A 35 21.55 15.40 -8.60
N LEU A 36 20.53 15.07 -7.80
CA LEU A 36 19.15 15.50 -8.04
C LEU A 36 18.97 17.01 -7.94
N VAL A 37 19.70 17.67 -7.03
CA VAL A 37 19.73 19.14 -6.93
C VAL A 37 20.45 19.75 -8.13
N GLN A 38 21.60 19.19 -8.54
CA GLN A 38 22.36 19.70 -9.69
C GLN A 38 21.63 19.55 -11.02
N THR A 39 20.78 18.53 -11.14
CA THR A 39 20.00 18.23 -12.35
C THR A 39 18.59 18.83 -12.34
N ASP A 40 18.22 19.59 -11.29
CA ASP A 40 16.89 20.18 -11.10
C ASP A 40 15.74 19.13 -11.12
N GLN A 41 16.04 17.91 -10.66
CA GLN A 41 15.08 16.81 -10.62
C GLN A 41 14.54 16.50 -9.22
N LEU A 42 15.10 17.13 -8.18
CA LEU A 42 14.73 16.87 -6.79
C LEU A 42 13.22 17.02 -6.56
N ASP A 43 12.61 18.10 -7.04
CA ASP A 43 11.19 18.37 -6.86
C ASP A 43 10.31 17.31 -7.54
N GLY A 44 10.71 16.87 -8.73
CA GLY A 44 10.03 15.80 -9.46
C GLY A 44 10.06 14.47 -8.71
N TRP A 45 11.21 14.13 -8.12
CA TRP A 45 11.34 12.91 -7.31
C TRP A 45 10.60 13.00 -5.99
N MET A 46 10.66 14.14 -5.31
CA MET A 46 9.91 14.40 -4.08
C MET A 46 8.41 14.31 -4.30
N PHE A 47 7.90 14.87 -5.40
CA PHE A 47 6.48 14.76 -5.76
C PHE A 47 6.06 13.31 -6.05
N ARG A 48 6.88 12.55 -6.79
CA ARG A 48 6.62 11.12 -7.04
C ARG A 48 6.60 10.30 -5.76
N TRP A 49 7.55 10.54 -4.85
CA TRP A 49 7.57 9.90 -3.54
C TRP A 49 6.30 10.24 -2.74
N LEU A 50 5.90 11.51 -2.71
CA LEU A 50 4.68 11.93 -2.01
C LEU A 50 3.41 11.27 -2.56
N LEU A 51 3.31 11.11 -3.89
CA LEU A 51 2.21 10.37 -4.52
C LEU A 51 2.20 8.89 -4.13
N LEU A 52 3.37 8.23 -4.09
CA LEU A 52 3.49 6.84 -3.65
C LEU A 52 3.06 6.69 -2.19
N THR A 53 3.49 7.60 -1.31
CA THR A 53 3.12 7.60 0.10
C THR A 53 1.61 7.76 0.27
N VAL A 54 0.97 8.69 -0.46
CA VAL A 54 -0.49 8.88 -0.42
C VAL A 54 -1.22 7.63 -0.90
N ALA A 55 -0.77 7.01 -2.00
CA ALA A 55 -1.34 5.77 -2.51
C ALA A 55 -1.24 4.63 -1.49
N TRP A 56 -0.11 4.53 -0.79
CA TRP A 56 0.11 3.55 0.26
C TRP A 56 -0.78 3.77 1.50
N ILE A 57 -0.90 5.01 1.96
CA ILE A 57 -1.79 5.36 3.08
C ILE A 57 -3.24 5.02 2.72
N PHE A 58 -3.70 5.41 1.53
CA PHE A 58 -5.06 5.12 1.08
C PHE A 58 -5.33 3.61 0.96
N GLY A 59 -4.37 2.87 0.39
CA GLY A 59 -4.46 1.42 0.29
C GLY A 59 -4.52 0.73 1.66
N THR A 60 -3.68 1.17 2.59
CA THR A 60 -3.67 0.67 3.97
C THR A 60 -4.98 0.98 4.69
N TYR A 61 -5.51 2.21 4.53
CA TYR A 61 -6.81 2.60 5.08
C TYR A 61 -7.94 1.70 4.56
N LYS A 62 -7.95 1.39 3.26
CA LYS A 62 -8.95 0.49 2.66
C LYS A 62 -8.86 -0.93 3.20
N VAL A 63 -7.65 -1.47 3.37
CA VAL A 63 -7.44 -2.80 3.98
C VAL A 63 -7.93 -2.80 5.44
N TYR A 64 -7.64 -1.74 6.20
CA TYR A 64 -8.11 -1.60 7.57
C TYR A 64 -9.64 -1.47 7.65
N GLU A 65 -10.26 -0.68 6.78
CA GLU A 65 -11.71 -0.54 6.67
C GLU A 65 -12.37 -1.89 6.39
N TRP A 66 -11.81 -2.66 5.44
CA TRP A 66 -12.24 -4.02 5.15
C TRP A 66 -12.11 -4.92 6.39
N TYR A 67 -10.94 -4.92 7.05
CA TYR A 67 -10.68 -5.65 8.30
C TYR A 67 -11.76 -5.37 9.35
N LYS A 68 -12.04 -4.10 9.62
CA LYS A 68 -12.99 -3.64 10.63
C LYS A 68 -14.44 -3.96 10.31
N GLN A 69 -14.84 -3.96 9.04
CA GLN A 69 -16.21 -4.28 8.63
C GLN A 69 -16.57 -5.77 8.79
N GLY A 70 -15.64 -6.63 9.21
CA GLY A 70 -15.93 -8.05 9.46
C GLY A 70 -16.32 -8.83 8.20
N LYS A 71 -16.21 -8.22 7.01
CA LYS A 71 -16.54 -8.80 5.67
C LYS A 71 -15.70 -10.02 5.27
N PHE A 72 -14.94 -10.58 6.21
CA PHE A 72 -14.25 -11.88 6.09
C PHE A 72 -15.09 -13.07 6.52
N HIS A 73 -16.18 -12.82 7.26
CA HIS A 73 -17.08 -13.85 7.71
C HIS A 73 -18.26 -13.90 6.73
N GLU A 74 -18.44 -15.05 6.06
CA GLU A 74 -19.72 -15.34 5.41
C GLU A 74 -20.82 -15.23 6.48
N PRO A 75 -22.03 -14.72 6.15
CA PRO A 75 -23.17 -15.01 6.99
C PRO A 75 -23.22 -16.53 7.14
N GLN A 76 -23.10 -17.04 8.37
CA GLN A 76 -23.37 -18.46 8.62
C GLN A 76 -24.84 -18.67 8.26
N ASP A 77 -25.10 -19.25 7.09
CA ASP A 77 -26.37 -19.88 6.75
C ASP A 77 -26.50 -21.13 7.64
N ASN A 78 -26.80 -20.89 8.92
CA ASN A 78 -27.18 -21.90 9.90
C ASN A 78 -28.71 -21.95 10.06
N ASP A 79 -29.47 -21.55 9.03
CA ASP A 79 -30.93 -21.71 8.96
C ASP A 79 -31.31 -22.80 7.95
N LYS A 80 -30.56 -23.91 7.93
CA LYS A 80 -31.02 -25.14 7.30
C LYS A 80 -30.86 -26.35 8.23
N GLN A 81 -32.02 -26.73 8.74
CA GLN A 81 -32.47 -28.00 9.30
C GLN A 81 -32.43 -28.15 10.82
#